data_AF-A0A3L8T0M5-F1
#
_entry.id   AF-A0A3L8T0M5-F1
#
_cell.length_a   1.000
_cell.length_b   1.000
_cell.length_c   1.000
_cell.angle_alpha   90.00
_cell.angle_beta   90.00
_cell.angle_gamma   90.00
#
_symmetry.space_group_name_H-M   'P 1'
#
loop_
_entity.id
_entity.type
_entity.pdbx_description
1 polymer ?
#
loop_
_entity_poly.entity_id
_entity_poly.type
_entity_poly.pdbx_seq_one_letter_code
_entity_poly.pdbx_strand_id
1 'polypeptide(L)'
;MACPPWAGEPLPLPLPLLPAGGDRTKSAMWRSVQALCRISQRTISTASRRQLENRVSENQKLFQEDNGLPVHLKGGAKDSLLYRTTAGLTLLGTMYTVYYLLVSSMPKKPN
;
A
#
# COMPACT_ATOMS: atom_id res chain seq x y z
N MET A 1 68.44 23.57 16.90
CA MET A 1 68.07 24.20 18.19
C MET A 1 66.57 24.42 18.19
N ALA A 2 65.77 24.15 19.21
CA ALA A 2 65.80 23.25 20.36
C ALA A 2 64.35 23.34 20.87
N CYS A 3 63.55 22.27 20.79
CA CYS A 3 62.24 22.26 21.44
C CYS A 3 62.46 22.20 22.96
N PRO A 4 61.89 23.09 23.77
CA PRO A 4 62.08 23.06 25.21
C PRO A 4 61.39 21.82 25.83
N PRO A 5 62.11 21.03 26.64
CA PRO A 5 61.64 19.78 27.23
C PRO A 5 61.20 19.99 28.68
N TRP A 6 60.04 20.60 28.92
CA TRP A 6 59.29 20.56 30.20
C TRP A 6 58.11 21.53 30.11
N ALA A 7 56.87 21.05 30.21
CA ALA A 7 55.72 21.73 30.82
C ALA A 7 54.45 20.94 30.52
N GLY A 8 54.14 20.00 31.42
CA GLY A 8 52.79 19.51 31.62
C GLY A 8 52.37 18.32 30.77
N GLU A 9 52.77 17.12 31.20
CA GLU A 9 51.96 15.91 31.02
C GLU A 9 50.54 16.18 31.55
N PRO A 10 49.47 16.14 30.74
CA PRO A 10 48.13 16.12 31.29
C PRO A 10 47.90 14.72 31.88
N LEU A 11 47.80 14.68 33.21
CA LEU A 11 47.28 13.55 33.98
C LEU A 11 46.12 12.87 33.22
N PRO A 12 46.08 11.53 33.09
CA PRO A 12 44.96 10.87 32.45
C PRO A 12 43.70 11.11 33.27
N LEU A 13 42.78 11.91 32.74
CA LEU A 13 41.44 12.04 33.27
C LEU A 13 40.81 10.62 33.30
N PRO A 14 40.23 10.17 34.43
CA PRO A 14 39.49 8.91 34.43
C PRO A 14 38.29 9.07 33.50
N LEU A 15 38.38 8.47 32.31
CA LEU A 15 37.22 8.30 31.44
C LEU A 15 36.13 7.58 32.23
N PRO A 16 34.87 8.05 32.15
CA PRO A 16 33.77 7.48 32.89
C PRO A 16 33.63 6.00 32.55
N LEU A 17 33.61 5.18 33.60
CA LEU A 17 33.24 3.78 33.52
C LEU A 17 31.91 3.69 32.77
N LEU A 18 31.97 3.23 31.53
CA LEU A 18 30.81 2.93 30.70
C LEU A 18 29.94 1.95 31.50
N PRO A 19 28.68 2.28 31.82
CA PRO A 19 27.82 1.32 32.49
C PRO A 19 27.68 0.10 31.57
N ALA A 20 28.18 -1.02 32.08
CA ALA A 20 27.83 -2.33 31.59
C ALA A 20 26.33 -2.54 31.77
N GLY A 21 25.68 -3.03 30.71
CA GLY A 21 24.43 -3.79 30.86
C GLY A 21 23.16 -3.06 30.46
N GLY A 22 22.53 -3.58 29.41
CA GLY A 22 21.14 -3.31 29.06
C GLY A 22 20.98 -2.65 27.70
N ASP A 23 20.20 -3.23 26.80
CA ASP A 23 19.64 -2.60 25.59
C ASP A 23 20.54 -2.39 24.34
N ARG A 24 21.72 -3.04 24.24
CA ARG A 24 22.49 -3.10 22.97
C ARG A 24 21.69 -3.76 21.83
N THR A 25 20.88 -4.75 22.15
CA THR A 25 20.08 -5.51 21.18
C THR A 25 18.91 -4.69 20.63
N LYS A 26 18.20 -3.95 21.49
CA LYS A 26 17.07 -3.10 21.08
C LYS A 26 17.51 -1.96 20.17
N SER A 27 18.60 -1.28 20.52
CA SER A 27 19.15 -0.17 19.74
C SER A 27 19.73 -0.61 18.39
N ALA A 28 20.38 -1.78 18.33
CA ALA A 28 20.82 -2.39 17.07
C ALA A 28 19.63 -2.83 16.20
N MET A 29 18.64 -3.48 16.79
CA MET A 29 17.43 -3.93 16.08
C MET A 29 16.65 -2.75 15.48
N TRP A 30 16.49 -1.66 16.23
CA TRP A 30 15.82 -0.45 15.74
C TRP A 30 16.53 0.19 14.55
N ARG A 31 17.87 0.20 14.54
CA ARG A 31 18.67 0.67 13.40
C ARG A 31 18.50 -0.22 12.18
N SER A 32 18.45 -1.54 12.36
CA SER A 32 18.19 -2.50 11.29
C SER A 32 16.78 -2.32 10.69
N VAL A 33 15.78 -2.09 11.53
CA VAL A 33 14.41 -1.79 11.09
C VAL A 33 14.36 -0.47 10.31
N GLN A 34 15.03 0.58 10.80
CA GLN A 34 15.11 1.85 10.07
C GLN A 34 15.84 1.72 8.73
N ALA A 35 16.91 0.94 8.67
CA ALA A 35 17.62 0.66 7.42
C ALA A 35 16.71 -0.08 6.42
N LEU A 36 15.95 -1.06 6.89
CA LEU A 36 15.00 -1.81 6.07
C LEU A 36 13.85 -0.92 5.58
N CYS A 37 13.28 -0.07 6.45
CA CYS A 37 12.25 0.90 6.08
C CYS A 37 12.78 1.92 5.06
N ARG A 38 14.03 2.39 5.19
CA ARG A 38 14.66 3.32 4.23
C ARG A 38 14.85 2.68 2.85
N ILE A 39 15.26 1.41 2.81
CA ILE A 39 15.41 0.64 1.57
C ILE A 39 14.03 0.44 0.92
N SER A 40 13.03 0.05 1.69
CA SER A 40 11.64 -0.10 1.24
C SER A 40 11.06 1.22 0.68
N GLN A 41 11.23 2.33 1.41
CA GLN A 41 10.74 3.64 0.97
C GLN A 41 11.40 4.15 -0.31
N ARG A 42 12.71 3.89 -0.51
CA ARG A 42 13.42 4.28 -1.74
C ARG A 42 12.96 3.49 -2.96
N THR A 43 12.77 2.18 -2.79
CA THR A 43 12.27 1.30 -3.86
C THR A 43 10.83 1.66 -4.23
N ILE A 44 9.96 1.89 -3.24
CA ILE A 44 8.54 2.23 -3.50
C ILE A 44 8.41 3.62 -4.14
N SER A 45 9.14 4.63 -3.66
CA SER A 45 8.99 6.01 -4.14
C SER A 45 9.50 6.24 -5.57
N THR A 46 10.44 5.41 -6.05
CA THR A 46 11.03 5.57 -7.39
C THR A 46 10.53 4.55 -8.40
N ALA A 47 10.16 3.34 -7.99
CA ALA A 47 9.56 2.34 -8.89
C ALA A 47 8.10 2.68 -9.24
N SER A 48 7.31 3.16 -8.26
CA SER A 48 5.92 3.58 -8.47
C SER A 48 5.80 4.77 -9.45
N ARG A 49 6.72 5.74 -9.36
CA ARG A 49 6.75 6.92 -10.24
C ARG A 49 7.07 6.59 -11.70
N ARG A 50 7.85 5.53 -11.97
CA ARG A 50 8.20 5.09 -13.33
C ARG A 50 7.18 4.13 -13.96
N GLN A 51 6.36 3.47 -13.15
CA GLN A 51 5.31 2.55 -13.61
C GLN A 51 4.04 3.28 -14.09
N LEU A 52 3.84 4.54 -13.71
CA LEU A 52 2.77 5.40 -14.22
C LEU A 52 3.23 6.14 -15.47
N GLU A 53 3.61 5.37 -16.49
CA GLU A 53 3.88 5.93 -17.81
C GLU A 53 2.60 6.60 -18.34
N ASN A 54 2.73 7.73 -19.05
CA ASN A 54 1.55 8.46 -19.51
C ASN A 54 0.85 7.69 -20.65
N ARG A 55 -0.18 6.93 -20.29
CA ARG A 55 -1.01 6.14 -21.21
C ARG A 55 -2.24 6.91 -21.73
N VAL A 56 -2.30 8.23 -21.52
CA VAL A 56 -3.47 9.04 -21.91
C VAL A 56 -3.68 9.01 -23.43
N SER A 57 -2.62 9.05 -24.23
CA SER A 57 -2.70 9.00 -25.70
C SER A 57 -3.30 7.68 -26.21
N GLU A 58 -2.92 6.55 -25.59
CA GLU A 58 -3.42 5.21 -25.95
C GLU A 58 -4.91 5.07 -25.63
N ASN A 59 -5.32 5.53 -24.44
CA ASN A 59 -6.72 5.52 -24.04
C ASN A 59 -7.55 6.49 -24.91
N GLN A 60 -7.04 7.68 -25.21
CA GLN A 60 -7.71 8.63 -26.11
C GLN A 60 -7.96 8.02 -27.48
N LYS A 61 -6.97 7.30 -28.05
CA LYS A 61 -7.14 6.61 -29.33
C LYS A 61 -8.24 5.55 -29.26
N LEU A 62 -8.28 4.75 -28.19
CA LEU A 62 -9.29 3.70 -27.99
C LEU A 62 -10.71 4.28 -27.86
N PHE A 63 -10.88 5.37 -27.10
CA PHE A 63 -12.20 5.98 -26.90
C PHE A 63 -12.67 6.85 -28.08
N GLN A 64 -11.74 7.37 -28.89
CA GLN A 64 -12.03 8.17 -30.08
C GLN A 64 -12.14 7.35 -31.38
N GLU A 65 -11.80 6.06 -31.37
CA GLU A 65 -11.98 5.18 -32.53
C GLU A 65 -13.46 5.15 -32.96
N ASP A 66 -13.76 5.41 -34.23
CA ASP A 66 -15.13 5.56 -34.72
C ASP A 66 -15.84 4.22 -34.92
N ASN A 67 -16.07 3.50 -33.83
CA ASN A 67 -16.66 2.17 -33.82
C ASN A 67 -18.20 2.17 -33.69
N GLY A 68 -18.84 3.35 -33.60
CA GLY A 68 -20.29 3.48 -33.34
C GLY A 68 -20.78 2.88 -32.00
N LEU A 69 -19.88 2.34 -31.17
CA LEU A 69 -20.21 1.70 -29.90
C LEU A 69 -20.49 2.73 -28.79
N PRO A 70 -21.48 2.47 -27.92
CA PRO A 70 -21.80 3.37 -26.81
C PRO A 70 -20.66 3.38 -25.78
N VAL A 71 -20.48 4.52 -25.10
CA VAL A 71 -19.33 4.77 -24.21
C VAL A 71 -19.16 3.73 -23.10
N HIS A 72 -20.25 3.12 -22.62
CA HIS A 72 -20.23 2.11 -21.55
C HIS A 72 -19.81 0.69 -22.00
N LEU A 73 -19.61 0.47 -23.31
CA LEU A 73 -19.04 -0.77 -23.86
C LEU A 73 -17.70 -0.53 -24.57
N LYS A 74 -17.24 0.73 -24.63
CA LYS A 74 -16.07 1.14 -25.40
C LYS A 74 -14.75 0.65 -24.80
N GLY A 75 -14.71 0.33 -23.50
CA GLY A 75 -13.57 -0.33 -22.86
C GLY A 75 -13.50 -1.85 -23.14
N GLY A 76 -14.41 -2.38 -23.96
CA GLY A 76 -14.31 -3.71 -24.55
C GLY A 76 -14.92 -4.84 -23.72
N ALA A 77 -14.31 -6.02 -23.78
CA ALA A 77 -14.85 -7.25 -23.18
C ALA A 77 -15.00 -7.16 -21.65
N LYS A 78 -14.13 -6.39 -20.98
CA LYS A 78 -14.19 -6.18 -19.53
C LYS A 78 -15.48 -5.48 -19.11
N ASP A 79 -15.89 -4.46 -19.86
CA ASP A 79 -17.10 -3.68 -19.55
C ASP A 79 -18.36 -4.53 -19.75
N SER A 80 -18.36 -5.34 -20.82
CA SER A 80 -19.42 -6.32 -21.08
C SER A 80 -19.54 -7.37 -19.97
N LEU A 81 -18.41 -7.91 -19.50
CA LEU A 81 -18.40 -8.87 -18.40
C LEU A 81 -18.90 -8.23 -17.10
N LEU A 82 -18.39 -7.04 -16.77
CA LEU A 82 -18.77 -6.30 -15.57
C LEU A 82 -20.27 -5.99 -15.56
N TYR A 83 -20.82 -5.56 -16.69
CA TYR A 83 -22.26 -5.31 -16.81
C TYR A 83 -23.08 -6.58 -16.56
N ARG A 84 -22.71 -7.70 -17.19
CA ARG A 84 -23.45 -8.97 -17.07
C ARG A 84 -23.38 -9.54 -15.66
N THR A 85 -22.23 -9.46 -15.01
CA THR A 85 -22.06 -9.94 -13.64
C THR A 85 -22.82 -9.08 -12.64
N THR A 86 -22.75 -7.75 -12.77
CA THR A 86 -23.52 -6.83 -11.91
C THR A 86 -25.02 -7.00 -12.13
N ALA A 87 -25.49 -7.05 -13.37
CA ALA A 87 -26.90 -7.26 -13.68
C ALA A 87 -27.41 -8.61 -13.13
N GLY A 88 -26.63 -9.68 -13.32
CA GLY A 88 -26.94 -11.00 -12.77
C GLY A 88 -27.03 -10.97 -11.24
N LEU A 89 -26.04 -10.37 -10.56
CA LEU A 89 -26.03 -10.25 -9.11
C LEU A 89 -27.24 -9.46 -8.58
N THR A 90 -27.59 -8.34 -9.22
CA THR A 90 -28.76 -7.53 -8.82
C THR A 90 -30.05 -8.30 -9.00
N LEU A 91 -30.25 -8.97 -10.15
CA LEU A 91 -31.46 -9.77 -10.40
C LEU A 91 -31.60 -10.91 -9.40
N LEU A 92 -30.51 -11.62 -9.11
CA LEU A 92 -30.48 -12.67 -8.10
C LEU A 92 -30.78 -12.13 -6.70
N GLY A 93 -30.17 -11.00 -6.33
CA GLY A 93 -30.41 -10.32 -5.06
C GLY A 93 -31.86 -9.92 -4.89
N THR A 94 -32.45 -9.27 -5.89
CA THR A 94 -33.86 -8.87 -5.88
C THR A 94 -34.79 -10.09 -5.75
N MET A 95 -34.55 -11.17 -6.51
CA MET A 95 -35.33 -12.40 -6.40
C MET A 95 -35.24 -13.02 -5.00
N TYR A 96 -34.04 -13.03 -4.42
CA TYR A 96 -33.83 -13.53 -3.06
C TYR A 96 -34.57 -12.68 -2.01
N THR A 97 -34.51 -11.36 -2.12
CA THR A 97 -35.23 -10.45 -1.22
C THR A 97 -36.74 -10.64 -1.33
N VAL A 98 -37.29 -10.79 -2.55
CA VAL A 98 -38.72 -11.06 -2.76
C VAL A 98 -39.12 -12.39 -2.13
N TYR A 99 -38.34 -13.46 -2.34
CA TYR A 99 -38.58 -14.75 -1.71
C TYR A 99 -38.62 -14.62 -0.18
N TYR A 100 -37.63 -13.95 0.41
CA TYR A 100 -37.55 -13.77 1.86
C TYR A 100 -38.69 -12.91 2.41
N LEU A 101 -39.10 -11.87 1.70
CA LEU A 101 -40.26 -11.04 2.04
C LEU A 101 -41.55 -11.86 2.07
N LEU A 102 -41.77 -12.72 1.06
CA LEU A 102 -42.97 -13.58 1.00
C LEU A 102 -43.02 -14.56 2.18
N VAL A 103 -41.91 -15.25 2.45
CA VAL A 103 -41.80 -16.19 3.59
C VAL A 103 -41.96 -15.46 4.93
N SER A 104 -41.51 -14.21 5.03
CA SER A 104 -41.63 -13.40 6.25
C SER A 104 -43.03 -12.81 6.42
N SER A 105 -43.76 -12.59 5.33
CA SER A 105 -45.13 -12.02 5.37
C SER A 105 -46.17 -13.04 5.79
N MET A 106 -45.88 -14.34 5.71
CA MET A 106 -46.78 -15.39 6.21
C MET A 106 -46.60 -15.57 7.73
N PRO A 107 -47.70 -15.62 8.50
CA PRO A 107 -47.62 -15.83 9.95
C PRO A 107 -47.05 -17.20 10.24
N LYS A 108 -45.92 -17.24 10.96
CA LYS A 108 -45.33 -18.48 11.44
C LYS A 108 -46.06 -18.90 12.71
N LYS A 109 -46.52 -20.15 12.76
CA LYS A 109 -47.19 -20.69 13.94
C LYS A 109 -46.24 -20.56 15.14
N PRO A 110 -46.60 -19.82 16.20
CA PRO A 110 -45.79 -19.82 17.41
C PRO A 110 -45.87 -21.22 18.02
N ASN A 111 -44.72 -21.75 18.43
CA ASN A 111 -44.61 -23.01 19.18
C ASN A 111 -45.17 -22.84 20.59
#